data_AF-A0A8J6C6S3-F1
#
_entry.id   AF-A0A8J6C6S3-F1
#
_cell.length_a   1.000
_cell.length_b   1.000
_cell.length_c   1.000
_cell.angle_alpha   90.00
_cell.angle_beta   90.00
_cell.angle_gamma   90.00
#
_symmetry.space_group_name_H-M   'P 1'
#
loop_
_entity.id
_entity.type
_entity.pdbx_description
1 polymer ?
#
loop_
_entity_poly.entity_id
_entity_poly.type
_entity_poly.pdbx_seq_one_letter_code
_entity_poly.pdbx_strand_id
1 'polypeptide(L)'
;MAGAIVHYTIAALQAYFMVMNLTVERFYCHAPLKRGDTRLLVPETIDFCEKFNPLFLSRPEWMRAATCVSAYCFAPCYLLTLVAALTGSLKRVKPVLLLFIGAKLNAIGFYHFMEFTSSMPPPNPPAYFAVEGPYLISIGLVLYVLFTGGPPRAPQRAKQG
;
A
#
# COMPACT_ATOMS: atom_id res chain seq x y z
N MET A 1 8.45 -14.07 20.34
CA MET A 1 8.46 -12.61 20.08
C MET A 1 8.49 -12.27 18.60
N ALA A 2 9.34 -12.89 17.78
CA ALA A 2 9.44 -12.63 16.33
C ALA A 2 8.09 -12.69 15.57
N GLY A 3 7.19 -13.62 15.93
CA GLY A 3 5.89 -13.75 15.27
C GLY A 3 4.96 -12.57 15.47
N ALA A 4 4.98 -11.98 16.66
CA ALA A 4 4.21 -10.78 16.95
C ALA A 4 4.73 -9.58 16.15
N ILE A 5 6.05 -9.45 16.02
CA ILE A 5 6.68 -8.37 15.25
C ILE A 5 6.22 -8.40 13.80
N VAL A 6 6.30 -9.55 13.12
CA VAL A 6 5.86 -9.68 11.71
C VAL A 6 4.40 -9.26 11.52
N HIS A 7 3.50 -9.72 12.39
CA HIS A 7 2.08 -9.37 12.29
C HIS A 7 1.83 -7.87 12.55
N TYR A 8 2.54 -7.27 13.51
CA TYR A 8 2.44 -5.84 13.77
C TYR A 8 3.04 -5.00 12.64
N THR A 9 4.13 -5.44 12.01
CA THR A 9 4.68 -4.79 10.82
C THR A 9 3.69 -4.83 9.65
N ILE A 10 3.07 -5.99 9.38
CA ILE A 10 2.02 -6.11 8.36
C ILE A 10 0.87 -5.14 8.66
N ALA A 11 0.39 -5.13 9.90
CA ALA A 11 -0.68 -4.24 10.35
C ALA A 11 -0.31 -2.75 10.18
N ALA A 12 0.88 -2.34 10.62
CA ALA A 12 1.35 -0.97 10.47
C ALA A 12 1.41 -0.54 8.99
N LEU A 13 1.91 -1.41 8.10
CA LEU A 13 1.94 -1.16 6.66
C LEU A 13 0.52 -1.02 6.08
N GLN A 14 -0.42 -1.90 6.47
CA GLN A 14 -1.80 -1.79 6.00
C GLN A 14 -2.47 -0.51 6.48
N ALA A 15 -2.22 -0.10 7.73
CA ALA A 15 -2.71 1.16 8.27
C ALA A 15 -2.14 2.36 7.50
N TYR A 16 -0.84 2.34 7.20
CA TYR A 16 -0.19 3.34 6.34
C TYR A 16 -0.86 3.43 4.95
N PHE A 17 -1.10 2.30 4.28
CA PHE A 17 -1.79 2.30 2.97
C PHE A 17 -3.21 2.83 3.07
N MET A 18 -3.94 2.47 4.13
CA MET A 18 -5.28 3.00 4.38
C MET A 18 -5.27 4.52 4.57
N VAL A 19 -4.31 5.06 5.33
CA VAL A 19 -4.14 6.50 5.50
C VAL A 19 -3.91 7.15 4.13
N MET A 20 -2.91 6.69 3.37
CA MET A 20 -2.62 7.21 2.02
C MET A 20 -3.82 7.13 1.07
N ASN A 21 -4.57 6.03 1.13
CA ASN A 21 -5.79 5.84 0.34
C ASN A 21 -6.83 6.91 0.67
N LEU A 22 -7.08 7.15 1.95
CA LEU A 22 -8.11 8.06 2.43
C LEU A 22 -7.72 9.54 2.28
N THR A 23 -6.43 9.86 2.37
CA THR A 23 -5.96 11.25 2.44
C THR A 23 -5.33 11.76 1.14
N VAL A 24 -4.82 10.89 0.26
CA VAL A 24 -4.14 11.32 -0.99
C VAL A 24 -4.84 10.70 -2.20
N GLU A 25 -4.90 9.38 -2.27
CA GLU A 25 -5.35 8.67 -3.49
C GLU A 25 -6.81 8.96 -3.82
N ARG A 26 -7.67 9.05 -2.79
CA ARG A 26 -9.09 9.40 -2.97
C ARG A 26 -9.27 10.80 -3.56
N PHE A 27 -8.49 11.77 -3.14
CA PHE A 27 -8.57 13.13 -3.70
C PHE A 27 -7.98 13.18 -5.10
N TYR A 28 -6.85 12.52 -5.32
CA TYR A 28 -6.20 12.39 -6.62
C TYR A 28 -7.12 11.76 -7.68
N CYS A 29 -7.86 10.71 -7.29
CA CYS A 29 -8.83 10.04 -8.16
C CYS A 29 -9.87 11.01 -8.74
N HIS A 30 -10.36 11.95 -7.91
CA HIS A 30 -11.43 12.88 -8.29
C HIS A 30 -10.92 14.13 -9.01
N ALA A 31 -9.81 14.70 -8.56
CA ALA A 31 -9.30 15.94 -9.11
C ALA A 31 -7.76 15.99 -9.07
N PRO A 32 -7.12 16.79 -9.95
CA PRO A 32 -5.70 17.08 -9.82
C PRO A 32 -5.37 17.69 -8.46
N LEU A 33 -4.26 17.25 -7.85
CA LEU A 33 -3.70 17.88 -6.66
C LEU A 33 -3.06 19.21 -7.06
N LYS A 34 -3.20 20.24 -6.24
CA LYS A 34 -2.74 21.60 -6.56
C LYS A 34 -2.01 22.22 -5.38
N ARG A 35 -1.01 23.07 -5.67
CA ARG A 35 -0.36 23.89 -4.64
C ARG A 35 -1.40 24.70 -3.87
N GLY A 36 -1.23 24.78 -2.55
CA GLY A 36 -2.17 25.44 -1.63
C GLY A 36 -3.30 24.54 -1.10
N ASP A 37 -3.35 23.27 -1.49
CA ASP A 37 -4.24 22.28 -0.86
C ASP A 37 -3.85 22.06 0.59
N THR A 38 -4.80 22.15 1.52
CA THR A 38 -4.57 22.03 2.97
C THR A 38 -5.02 20.68 3.53
N ARG A 39 -5.46 19.74 2.68
CA ARG A 39 -5.89 18.41 3.10
C ARG A 39 -4.69 17.59 3.56
N LEU A 40 -4.90 16.75 4.58
CA LEU A 40 -3.86 15.96 5.23
C LEU A 40 -2.98 15.19 4.22
N LEU A 41 -1.65 15.29 4.34
CA LEU A 41 -0.63 14.64 3.49
C LEU A 41 -0.59 15.07 2.01
N VAL A 42 -1.54 15.87 1.54
CA VAL A 42 -1.52 16.38 0.15
C VAL A 42 -0.37 17.36 -0.08
N PRO A 43 -0.08 18.36 0.79
CA PRO A 43 1.08 19.24 0.63
C PRO A 43 2.38 18.45 0.50
N GLU A 44 2.62 17.51 1.39
CA GLU A 44 3.84 16.70 1.43
C GLU A 44 3.94 15.80 0.19
N THR A 45 2.81 15.29 -0.30
CA THR A 45 2.76 14.53 -1.55
C THR A 45 3.14 15.41 -2.73
N ILE A 46 2.59 16.62 -2.83
CA ILE A 46 2.92 17.56 -3.91
C ILE A 46 4.41 17.90 -3.87
N ASP A 47 4.93 18.28 -2.71
CA ASP A 47 6.34 18.64 -2.53
C ASP A 47 7.30 17.50 -2.90
N PHE A 48 6.91 16.25 -2.58
CA PHE A 48 7.65 15.07 -2.98
C PHE A 48 7.58 14.85 -4.50
N CYS A 49 6.38 14.86 -5.08
CA CYS A 49 6.16 14.56 -6.48
C CYS A 49 6.80 15.60 -7.40
N GLU A 50 6.79 16.89 -7.05
CA GLU A 50 7.50 17.92 -7.81
C GLU A 50 9.00 17.64 -7.96
N LYS A 51 9.61 16.99 -6.96
CA LYS A 51 11.05 16.71 -6.93
C LYS A 51 11.40 15.32 -7.47
N PHE A 52 10.56 14.33 -7.22
CA PHE A 52 10.93 12.92 -7.35
C PHE A 52 9.95 12.09 -8.18
N ASN A 53 8.73 12.58 -8.42
CA ASN A 53 7.72 11.88 -9.23
C ASN A 53 6.80 12.88 -9.95
N PRO A 54 7.30 13.59 -10.98
CA PRO A 54 6.53 14.62 -11.68
C PRO A 54 5.37 14.02 -12.51
N LEU A 55 5.49 12.76 -12.95
CA LEU A 55 4.44 12.07 -13.70
C LEU A 55 3.16 11.96 -12.86
N PHE A 56 3.28 11.73 -11.55
CA PHE A 56 2.14 11.75 -10.63
C PHE A 56 1.35 13.05 -10.70
N LEU A 57 2.00 14.21 -10.72
CA LEU A 57 1.30 15.50 -10.81
C LEU A 57 0.73 15.78 -12.20
N SER A 58 1.35 15.24 -13.25
CA SER A 58 0.82 15.33 -14.61
C SER A 58 -0.49 14.54 -14.81
N ARG A 59 -0.74 13.56 -13.93
CA ARG A 59 -1.99 12.81 -13.81
C ARG A 59 -2.50 12.25 -15.15
N PRO A 60 -1.73 11.39 -15.83
CA PRO A 60 -2.23 10.71 -17.01
C PRO A 60 -3.42 9.82 -16.64
N GLU A 61 -4.33 9.61 -17.60
CA GLU A 61 -5.63 8.98 -17.33
C GLU A 61 -5.50 7.55 -16.76
N TRP A 62 -4.52 6.77 -17.23
CA TRP A 62 -4.26 5.43 -16.72
C TRP A 62 -3.84 5.45 -15.24
N MET A 63 -3.08 6.47 -14.82
CA MET A 63 -2.61 6.62 -13.46
C MET A 63 -3.77 7.04 -12.55
N ARG A 64 -4.58 8.01 -13.01
CA ARG A 64 -5.84 8.37 -12.33
C ARG A 64 -6.72 7.14 -12.11
N ALA A 65 -6.95 6.35 -13.16
CA ALA A 65 -7.78 5.15 -13.08
C ALA A 65 -7.21 4.11 -12.10
N ALA A 66 -5.90 3.84 -12.17
CA ALA A 66 -5.23 2.92 -11.25
C ALA A 66 -5.35 3.39 -9.79
N THR A 67 -5.13 4.68 -9.52
CA THR A 67 -5.28 5.26 -8.18
C THR A 67 -6.74 5.23 -7.70
N CYS A 68 -7.72 5.41 -8.58
CA CYS A 68 -9.14 5.21 -8.23
C CYS A 68 -9.43 3.75 -7.83
N VAL A 69 -8.91 2.78 -8.58
CA VAL A 69 -9.06 1.36 -8.23
C VAL A 69 -8.40 1.05 -6.89
N SER A 70 -7.22 1.62 -6.62
CA SER A 70 -6.59 1.50 -5.30
C SER A 70 -7.51 2.06 -4.20
N ALA A 71 -7.92 3.33 -4.34
CA ALA A 71 -8.75 4.06 -3.38
C ALA A 71 -10.07 3.36 -3.02
N TYR A 72 -10.73 2.73 -3.99
CA TYR A 72 -12.08 2.16 -3.79
C TYR A 72 -12.13 0.64 -3.74
N CYS A 73 -11.26 -0.06 -4.46
CA CYS A 73 -11.28 -1.51 -4.54
C CYS A 73 -10.22 -2.16 -3.63
N PHE A 74 -9.05 -1.54 -3.45
CA PHE A 74 -7.99 -2.10 -2.62
C PHE A 74 -8.12 -1.72 -1.15
N ALA A 75 -8.72 -0.56 -0.83
CA ALA A 75 -8.97 -0.14 0.56
C ALA A 75 -9.68 -1.21 1.43
N PRO A 76 -10.77 -1.89 1.00
CA PRO A 76 -11.36 -2.98 1.77
C PRO A 76 -10.38 -4.15 2.01
N CYS A 77 -9.52 -4.46 1.05
CA CYS A 77 -8.53 -5.53 1.16
C CYS A 77 -7.37 -5.15 2.10
N TYR A 78 -6.94 -3.89 2.13
CA TYR A 78 -6.00 -3.39 3.14
C TYR A 78 -6.60 -3.53 4.55
N LEU A 79 -7.87 -3.15 4.74
CA LEU A 79 -8.57 -3.30 6.01
C LEU A 79 -8.72 -4.77 6.43
N LEU A 80 -9.09 -5.66 5.50
CA LEU A 80 -9.16 -7.10 5.76
C LEU A 80 -7.81 -7.65 6.20
N THR A 81 -6.73 -7.27 5.49
CA THR A 81 -5.37 -7.70 5.80
C THR A 81 -4.92 -7.17 7.16
N LEU A 82 -5.25 -5.92 7.49
CA LEU A 82 -5.00 -5.29 8.79
C LEU A 82 -5.65 -6.08 9.92
N VAL A 83 -6.96 -6.31 9.84
CA VAL A 83 -7.71 -7.04 10.87
C VAL A 83 -7.17 -8.46 10.97
N ALA A 84 -6.96 -9.15 9.85
CA ALA A 84 -6.45 -10.52 9.84
C ALA A 84 -5.04 -10.63 10.45
N ALA A 85 -4.18 -9.65 10.24
CA ALA A 85 -2.88 -9.58 10.92
C ALA A 85 -3.05 -9.34 12.43
N LEU A 86 -3.93 -8.42 12.82
CA LEU A 86 -4.24 -8.09 14.21
C LEU A 86 -5.02 -9.18 14.96
N THR A 87 -5.58 -10.18 14.28
CA THR A 87 -6.25 -11.34 14.90
C THR A 87 -5.51 -12.66 14.65
N GLY A 88 -4.39 -12.65 13.91
CA GLY A 88 -3.64 -13.86 13.57
C GLY A 88 -4.40 -14.81 12.64
N SER A 89 -5.33 -14.28 11.83
CA SER A 89 -6.21 -15.05 10.96
C SER A 89 -5.88 -14.93 9.46
N LEU A 90 -4.70 -14.41 9.10
CA LEU A 90 -4.24 -14.26 7.70
C LEU A 90 -4.43 -15.54 6.87
N LYS A 91 -4.14 -16.72 7.43
CA LYS A 91 -4.35 -18.02 6.75
C LYS A 91 -5.82 -18.32 6.43
N ARG A 92 -6.76 -17.87 7.25
CA ARG A 92 -8.20 -18.12 7.05
C ARG A 92 -8.73 -17.37 5.83
N VAL A 93 -8.12 -16.25 5.50
CA VAL A 93 -8.49 -15.40 4.35
C VAL A 93 -7.52 -15.57 3.17
N LYS A 94 -6.73 -16.66 3.16
CA LYS A 94 -5.65 -16.90 2.18
C LYS A 94 -6.10 -16.74 0.72
N PRO A 95 -7.23 -17.32 0.24
CA PRO A 95 -7.62 -17.17 -1.17
C PRO A 95 -7.82 -15.71 -1.58
N VAL A 96 -8.49 -14.93 -0.73
CA VAL A 96 -8.74 -13.50 -0.96
C VAL A 96 -7.43 -12.72 -0.94
N LEU A 97 -6.53 -13.01 0.01
CA LEU A 97 -5.23 -12.35 0.09
C LEU A 97 -4.33 -12.68 -1.11
N LEU A 98 -4.35 -13.91 -1.63
CA LEU A 98 -3.59 -14.27 -2.82
C LEU A 98 -4.11 -13.55 -4.06
N LEU A 99 -5.43 -13.47 -4.24
CA LEU A 99 -6.04 -12.68 -5.32
C LEU A 99 -5.65 -11.20 -5.20
N PHE A 100 -5.75 -10.65 -3.99
CA PHE A 100 -5.37 -9.27 -3.71
C PHE A 100 -3.88 -9.00 -4.01
N ILE A 101 -2.99 -9.89 -3.59
CA ILE A 101 -1.56 -9.78 -3.88
C ILE A 101 -1.29 -9.87 -5.38
N GLY A 102 -1.95 -10.79 -6.10
CA GLY A 102 -1.84 -10.87 -7.56
C GLY A 102 -2.24 -9.55 -8.24
N ALA A 103 -3.38 -8.97 -7.83
CA ALA A 103 -3.83 -7.68 -8.33
C ALA A 103 -2.83 -6.55 -8.00
N LYS A 104 -2.28 -6.51 -6.79
CA LYS A 104 -1.23 -5.54 -6.39
C LYS A 104 0.04 -5.69 -7.23
N LEU A 105 0.53 -6.92 -7.43
CA LEU A 105 1.74 -7.17 -8.22
C LEU A 105 1.54 -6.73 -9.68
N ASN A 106 0.37 -7.02 -10.26
CA ASN A 106 0.02 -6.54 -11.58
C ASN A 106 -0.01 -4.99 -11.63
N ALA A 107 -0.65 -4.34 -10.66
CA ALA A 107 -0.70 -2.89 -10.58
C ALA A 107 0.70 -2.27 -10.44
N ILE A 108 1.54 -2.77 -9.53
CA ILE A 108 2.92 -2.32 -9.33
C ILE A 108 3.72 -2.49 -10.62
N GLY A 109 3.69 -3.68 -11.23
CA GLY A 109 4.42 -3.97 -12.46
C GLY A 109 4.01 -3.05 -13.61
N PHE A 110 2.69 -2.87 -13.80
CA PHE A 110 2.15 -1.94 -14.78
C PHE A 110 2.59 -0.49 -14.50
N TYR A 111 2.46 -0.05 -13.24
CA TYR A 111 2.80 1.32 -12.84
C TYR A 111 4.27 1.60 -13.08
N HIS A 112 5.16 0.71 -12.65
CA HIS A 112 6.61 0.85 -12.85
C HIS A 112 6.97 0.85 -14.33
N PHE A 113 6.38 -0.06 -15.12
CA PHE A 113 6.59 -0.07 -16.55
C PHE A 113 6.21 1.26 -17.18
N MET A 114 5.01 1.78 -16.90
CA MET A 114 4.54 3.04 -17.45
C MET A 114 5.37 4.24 -16.95
N GLU A 115 5.75 4.27 -15.68
CA GLU A 115 6.54 5.32 -15.07
C GLU A 115 7.91 5.46 -15.76
N PHE A 116 8.65 4.35 -15.89
CA PHE A 116 10.00 4.34 -16.47
C PHE A 116 10.04 4.38 -18.01
N THR A 117 8.93 4.13 -18.68
CA THR A 117 8.81 4.27 -20.15
C THR A 117 8.09 5.55 -20.58
N SER A 118 7.64 6.36 -19.62
CA SER A 118 6.98 7.64 -19.91
C SER A 118 7.95 8.71 -20.41
N SER A 119 7.39 9.86 -20.82
CA SER A 119 8.15 11.06 -21.12
C SER A 119 8.71 11.77 -19.87
N MET A 120 8.35 11.34 -18.66
CA MET A 120 8.73 11.97 -17.39
C MET A 120 9.14 10.90 -16.35
N PRO A 121 10.20 10.11 -16.61
CA PRO A 121 10.66 9.10 -15.66
C PRO A 121 11.14 9.74 -14.34
N PRO A 122 11.17 8.99 -13.22
CA PRO A 122 11.56 9.53 -11.93
C PRO A 122 13.01 10.01 -11.97
N PRO A 123 13.30 11.29 -11.66
CA PRO A 123 14.66 11.83 -11.71
C PRO A 123 15.56 11.25 -10.61
N ASN A 124 14.97 10.69 -9.56
CA ASN A 124 15.67 10.05 -8.45
C ASN A 124 15.01 8.68 -8.14
N PRO A 125 15.50 7.59 -8.77
CA PRO A 125 14.94 6.26 -8.55
C PRO A 125 14.97 5.80 -7.08
N PRO A 126 16.04 6.02 -6.29
CA PRO A 126 16.01 5.68 -4.86
C PRO A 126 14.87 6.33 -4.08
N ALA A 127 14.59 7.62 -4.30
CA ALA A 127 13.50 8.32 -3.64
C ALA A 127 12.13 7.76 -4.07
N TYR A 128 11.95 7.49 -5.37
CA TYR A 128 10.76 6.83 -5.91
C TYR A 128 10.54 5.45 -5.27
N PHE A 129 11.58 4.61 -5.21
CA PHE A 129 11.47 3.28 -4.60
C PHE A 129 11.31 3.33 -3.08
N ALA A 130 11.69 4.42 -2.41
CA ALA A 130 11.45 4.57 -0.98
C ALA A 130 9.95 4.68 -0.64
N VAL A 131 9.14 5.27 -1.53
CA VAL A 131 7.68 5.37 -1.34
C VAL A 131 6.93 4.14 -1.86
N GLU A 132 7.43 3.49 -2.90
CA GLU A 132 6.86 2.25 -3.46
C GLU A 132 7.27 0.99 -2.68
N GLY A 133 8.47 0.99 -2.11
CA GLY A 133 9.07 -0.15 -1.39
C GLY A 133 8.19 -0.74 -0.29
N PRO A 134 7.48 0.05 0.54
CA PRO A 134 6.52 -0.45 1.51
C PRO A 134 5.50 -1.44 0.93
N TYR A 135 5.03 -1.25 -0.31
CA TYR A 135 4.10 -2.18 -0.95
C TYR A 135 4.71 -3.55 -1.17
N LEU A 136 5.95 -3.62 -1.67
CA LEU A 136 6.69 -4.85 -1.90
C LEU A 136 7.03 -5.57 -0.59
N ILE A 137 7.48 -4.82 0.42
CA ILE A 137 7.74 -5.35 1.77
C ILE A 137 6.46 -5.97 2.34
N SER A 138 5.33 -5.27 2.24
CA SER A 138 4.04 -5.79 2.68
C SER A 138 3.67 -7.09 1.98
N ILE A 139 3.88 -7.19 0.66
CA ILE A 139 3.59 -8.41 -0.11
C ILE A 139 4.46 -9.56 0.39
N GLY A 140 5.78 -9.34 0.51
CA GLY A 140 6.72 -10.34 0.98
C GLY A 140 6.37 -10.88 2.38
N LEU A 141 6.04 -9.99 3.32
CA LEU A 141 5.66 -10.37 4.69
C LEU A 141 4.35 -11.17 4.73
N VAL A 142 3.33 -10.77 3.97
CA VAL A 142 2.06 -11.51 3.93
C VAL A 142 2.28 -12.89 3.31
N LEU A 143 2.98 -12.99 2.18
CA LEU A 143 3.31 -14.28 1.56
C LEU A 143 4.11 -15.18 2.51
N TYR A 144 5.11 -14.62 3.19
CA TYR A 144 5.88 -15.35 4.21
C TYR A 144 4.96 -15.97 5.27
N VAL A 145 4.01 -15.21 5.83
CA VAL A 145 3.06 -15.75 6.82
C VAL A 145 2.11 -16.80 6.20
N LEU A 146 1.64 -16.58 4.97
CA LEU A 146 0.70 -17.49 4.31
C LEU A 146 1.32 -18.86 3.96
N PHE A 147 2.62 -18.92 3.66
CA PHE A 147 3.30 -20.14 3.23
C PHE A 147 4.11 -20.84 4.33
N THR A 148 4.77 -20.09 5.20
CA THR A 148 5.55 -20.67 6.31
C THR A 148 4.74 -20.82 7.58
N GLY A 149 3.59 -20.14 7.63
CA GLY A 149 2.79 -19.99 8.84
C GLY A 149 3.20 -18.86 9.76
N GLY A 150 4.35 -18.24 9.49
CA GLY A 150 4.97 -17.28 10.37
C GLY A 150 5.26 -17.88 11.76
N PRO A 151 5.99 -17.16 12.61
CA PRO A 151 6.14 -17.59 13.99
C PRO A 151 4.78 -17.43 14.70
N PRO A 152 4.39 -18.38 15.58
CA PRO A 152 3.11 -18.31 16.29
C PRO A 152 3.00 -16.97 17.02
N ARG A 153 1.81 -16.38 16.94
CA ARG A 153 1.51 -15.19 17.74
C ARG A 153 1.60 -15.58 19.20
N ALA A 154 2.21 -14.73 20.03
CA ALA A 154 2.30 -15.01 21.47
C ALA A 154 0.91 -15.41 21.98
N PRO A 155 0.79 -16.49 22.78
CA PRO A 155 -0.49 -16.96 23.23
C PRO A 155 -1.22 -15.78 23.87
N GLN A 156 -2.43 -15.50 23.38
CA GLN A 156 -3.35 -14.65 24.14
C GLN A 156 -3.48 -15.36 25.48
N ARG A 157 -2.99 -14.73 26.56
CA ARG A 157 -3.23 -15.22 27.92
C ARG A 157 -4.72 -15.50 27.98
N ALA A 158 -5.08 -16.78 28.06
CA ALA A 158 -6.45 -17.18 28.30
C ALA A 158 -6.90 -16.35 29.50
N LYS A 159 -7.97 -15.56 29.33
CA LYS A 159 -8.65 -14.99 30.48
C LYS A 159 -9.12 -16.20 31.29
N GLN A 160 -8.35 -16.56 32.31
CA GLN A 160 -8.81 -17.41 33.39
C GLN A 160 -9.81 -16.56 34.16
N GLY A 161 -11.07 -16.94 34.12
CA GLY A 161 -12.20 -16.24 34.74
C GLY A 161 -13.49 -16.66 34.08
#